data_AF-A0A3B0PLY9-F1
#
_entry.id   AF-A0A3B0PLY9-F1
#
_cell.length_a   1.000
_cell.length_b   1.000
_cell.length_c   1.000
_cell.angle_alpha   90.00
_cell.angle_beta   90.00
_cell.angle_gamma   90.00
#
_symmetry.space_group_name_H-M   'P 1'
#
loop_
_entity.id
_entity.type
_entity.pdbx_description
1 polymer ?
#
loop_
_entity_poly.entity_id
_entity_poly.type
_entity_poly.pdbx_seq_one_letter_code
_entity_poly.pdbx_strand_id
1 'polypeptide(L)'
;MLKIKIHSKSIVNFTGLTCINVDNTTKYLQKLFQYETTNSENVLLIDGINISIKDCLIISPLTKMETLYNFTAKSILNKMVNNYDW
;
A
#
# COMPACT_ATOMS: atom_id res chain seq x y z
N MET A 1 -5.71 -0.39 -17.41
CA MET A 1 -4.27 -0.65 -17.12
C MET A 1 -3.87 0.36 -16.04
N LEU A 2 -3.31 -0.08 -14.90
CA LEU A 2 -3.18 0.77 -13.71
C LEU A 2 -2.10 1.85 -13.90
N LYS A 3 -2.31 3.02 -13.30
CA LYS A 3 -1.27 4.06 -13.16
C LYS A 3 -0.86 4.13 -11.70
N ILE A 4 0.43 3.98 -11.41
CA ILE A 4 0.95 4.15 -10.05
C ILE A 4 1.83 5.39 -10.03
N LYS A 5 1.67 6.24 -9.03
CA LYS A 5 2.63 7.29 -8.69
C LYS A 5 3.12 7.05 -7.27
N ILE A 6 4.44 6.97 -7.13
CA ILE A 6 5.15 6.79 -5.86
C ILE A 6 6.06 8.00 -5.72
N HIS A 7 5.76 8.89 -4.78
CA HIS A 7 6.42 10.20 -4.69
C HIS A 7 6.42 10.96 -6.05
N SER A 8 7.59 11.23 -6.61
CA SER A 8 7.80 11.93 -7.88
C SER A 8 7.81 11.01 -9.10
N LYS A 9 7.81 9.68 -8.91
CA LYS A 9 7.88 8.72 -10.00
C LYS A 9 6.49 8.26 -10.41
N SER A 10 6.13 8.48 -11.67
CA SER A 10 4.90 7.94 -12.26
C SER A 10 5.22 6.75 -13.16
N ILE A 11 4.51 5.65 -12.94
CA ILE A 11 4.56 4.42 -13.73
C ILE A 11 3.20 4.27 -14.37
N VAL A 12 3.14 4.46 -15.69
CA VAL A 12 1.95 4.22 -16.51
C VAL A 12 1.92 2.76 -16.94
N ASN A 13 0.72 2.24 -17.22
CA ASN A 13 0.53 0.88 -17.72
C ASN A 13 1.12 -0.18 -16.78
N PHE A 14 1.01 0.05 -15.48
CA PHE A 14 1.52 -0.85 -14.45
C PHE A 14 0.74 -2.16 -14.41
N THR A 15 1.46 -3.27 -14.38
CA THR A 15 0.92 -4.62 -14.13
C THR A 15 1.99 -5.40 -13.36
N GLY A 16 1.64 -5.96 -12.20
CA GLY A 16 2.54 -6.84 -11.44
C GLY A 16 3.21 -6.18 -10.23
N LEU A 17 4.55 -6.31 -10.14
CA LEU A 17 5.34 -5.94 -8.97
C LEU A 17 6.35 -4.84 -9.33
N THR A 18 6.55 -3.88 -8.43
CA THR A 18 7.60 -2.86 -8.55
C THR A 18 8.63 -3.04 -7.44
N CYS A 19 9.91 -2.90 -7.78
CA CYS A 19 11.00 -2.87 -6.81
C CYS A 19 11.47 -1.42 -6.61
N ILE A 20 11.68 -1.03 -5.36
CA ILE A 20 12.28 0.25 -4.99
C ILE A 20 13.53 -0.08 -4.20
N ASN A 21 14.69 0.22 -4.78
CA ASN A 21 15.96 0.02 -4.10
C ASN A 21 16.26 1.21 -3.19
N VAL A 22 16.55 0.93 -1.91
CA VAL A 22 16.84 1.95 -0.89
C VAL A 22 17.95 1.45 0.02
N ASP A 23 18.79 2.36 0.51
CA ASP A 23 19.90 1.99 1.40
C ASP A 23 19.42 1.47 2.76
N ASN A 24 18.26 1.94 3.23
CA ASN A 24 17.68 1.54 4.50
C ASN A 24 16.14 1.59 4.44
N THR A 25 15.52 0.41 4.45
CA THR A 25 14.07 0.24 4.35
C THR A 25 13.32 0.90 5.51
N THR A 26 13.81 0.76 6.74
CA THR A 26 13.15 1.34 7.93
C THR A 26 13.12 2.87 7.85
N LYS A 27 14.27 3.49 7.54
CA LYS A 27 14.38 4.94 7.38
C LYS A 27 13.53 5.45 6.22
N TYR A 28 13.46 4.68 5.14
CA TYR A 28 12.60 4.98 4.00
C TYR A 28 11.12 5.01 4.44
N LEU A 29 10.61 3.93 5.03
CA LEU A 29 9.23 3.85 5.51
C LEU A 29 8.88 4.96 6.52
N GLN A 30 9.80 5.28 7.44
CA GLN A 30 9.63 6.40 8.38
C GLN A 30 9.46 7.75 7.66
N LYS A 31 10.30 8.03 6.66
CA LYS A 31 10.19 9.25 5.86
C LYS A 31 8.88 9.32 5.11
N LEU A 32 8.41 8.20 4.57
CA LEU A 32 7.13 8.16 3.88
C LEU A 32 5.97 8.50 4.84
N PHE A 33 5.97 7.89 6.03
CA PHE A 33 4.96 8.18 7.05
C PHE A 33 5.00 9.65 7.48
N GLN A 34 6.20 10.19 7.72
CA GLN A 34 6.39 11.58 8.07
C GLN A 34 5.87 12.52 6.97
N TYR A 35 6.17 12.20 5.71
CA TYR A 35 5.66 12.96 4.55
C TYR A 35 4.13 13.04 4.56
N GLU A 36 3.42 11.92 4.75
CA GLU A 36 1.95 11.90 4.78
C GLU A 36 1.41 12.74 5.94
N THR A 37 2.06 12.68 7.10
CA THR A 37 1.62 13.46 8.28
C THR A 37 1.88 14.96 8.16
N THR A 38 2.93 15.37 7.45
CA THR A 38 3.32 16.79 7.36
C THR A 38 2.62 17.51 6.21
N ASN A 39 2.43 16.84 5.06
CA ASN A 39 1.93 17.51 3.85
C ASN A 39 0.43 17.28 3.60
N SER A 40 -0.25 16.48 4.41
CA SER A 40 -1.64 16.04 4.18
C SER A 40 -1.85 15.42 2.78
N GLU A 41 -0.78 14.89 2.19
CA GLU A 41 -0.77 14.25 0.89
C GLU A 41 -0.35 12.79 1.04
N ASN A 42 -0.99 11.91 0.26
CA ASN A 42 -0.66 10.49 0.24
C ASN A 42 0.60 10.23 -0.59
N VAL A 43 1.42 9.29 -0.13
CA VAL A 43 2.67 8.92 -0.82
C VAL A 43 2.41 8.07 -2.07
N LEU A 44 1.29 7.34 -2.05
CA LEU A 44 0.89 6.43 -3.11
C LEU A 44 -0.39 6.94 -3.77
N LEU A 45 -0.37 7.00 -5.09
CA LEU A 45 -1.54 7.23 -5.91
C LEU A 45 -1.65 6.07 -6.90
N ILE A 46 -2.74 5.30 -6.81
CA ILE A 46 -3.03 4.18 -7.71
C ILE A 46 -4.32 4.50 -8.43
N ASP A 47 -4.23 4.65 -9.75
CA ASP A 47 -5.36 4.92 -10.64
C ASP A 47 -6.19 6.14 -10.24
N GLY A 48 -5.51 7.20 -9.77
CA GLY A 48 -6.16 8.43 -9.28
C GLY A 48 -6.70 8.33 -7.85
N ILE A 49 -6.62 7.16 -7.22
CA ILE A 49 -7.00 6.95 -5.82
C ILE A 49 -5.77 7.14 -4.94
N ASN A 50 -5.88 8.07 -4.00
CA ASN A 50 -4.87 8.28 -2.97
C ASN A 50 -4.92 7.12 -1.96
N ILE A 51 -3.77 6.49 -1.71
CA ILE A 51 -3.63 5.40 -0.75
C ILE A 51 -2.67 5.84 0.35
N SER A 52 -3.12 5.82 1.60
CA SER A 52 -2.22 6.06 2.74
C SER A 52 -1.36 4.85 3.00
N ILE A 53 -0.14 5.10 3.46
CA ILE A 53 0.73 4.05 4.01
C ILE A 53 0.11 3.37 5.22
N LYS A 54 -0.78 4.05 5.96
CA LYS A 54 -1.53 3.46 7.08
C LYS A 54 -2.50 2.38 6.62
N ASP A 55 -2.95 2.44 5.36
CA ASP A 55 -3.84 1.45 4.76
C ASP A 55 -3.07 0.26 4.13
N CYS A 56 -1.74 0.31 4.15
CA CYS A 56 -0.88 -0.70 3.55
C CYS A 56 -0.46 -1.77 4.57
N LEU A 57 -0.40 -3.03 4.11
CA LEU A 57 0.20 -4.12 4.89
C LEU A 57 1.72 -4.17 4.65
N ILE A 58 2.50 -4.00 5.71
CA ILE A 58 3.96 -4.16 5.66
C ILE A 58 4.31 -5.61 5.98
N ILE A 59 4.82 -6.33 4.98
CA ILE A 59 5.31 -7.69 5.12
C ILE A 59 6.83 -7.65 5.27
N SER A 60 7.33 -8.23 6.35
CA SER A 60 8.74 -8.34 6.69
C SER A 60 9.05 -9.78 7.14
N PRO A 61 10.34 -10.17 7.27
CA PRO A 61 10.70 -11.48 7.82
C PRO A 61 10.17 -11.73 9.24
N LEU A 62 9.80 -10.68 9.97
CA LEU A 62 9.22 -10.76 11.33
C LEU A 62 7.68 -10.82 11.31
N THR A 63 7.05 -10.65 10.15
CA THR A 63 5.60 -10.72 10.01
C THR A 63 5.14 -12.15 10.23
N LYS A 64 4.33 -12.38 11.27
CA LYS A 64 3.82 -13.70 11.60
C LYS A 64 2.78 -14.16 10.59
N MET A 65 2.70 -15.48 10.37
CA MET A 65 1.70 -16.09 9.48
C MET A 65 0.26 -15.74 9.87
N GLU A 66 -0.04 -15.66 11.18
CA GLU A 66 -1.36 -15.25 11.68
C GLU A 66 -1.79 -13.86 11.17
N THR A 67 -0.85 -12.93 11.02
CA THR A 67 -1.10 -11.59 10.48
C THR A 67 -1.47 -11.64 9.00
N LEU A 68 -0.85 -12.54 8.22
CA LEU A 68 -1.16 -12.73 6.79
C LEU A 68 -2.54 -13.38 6.60
N TYR A 69 -2.88 -14.36 7.43
CA TYR A 69 -4.20 -15.01 7.41
C TYR A 69 -5.33 -14.05 7.79
N ASN A 70 -5.14 -13.23 8.83
CA ASN A 70 -6.14 -12.23 9.24
C ASN A 70 -6.42 -11.20 8.15
N PHE A 71 -5.41 -10.78 7.39
CA PHE A 71 -5.61 -9.88 6.25
C PHE A 71 -6.43 -10.54 5.15
N THR A 72 -6.10 -11.80 4.84
CA THR A 72 -6.82 -12.59 3.82
C THR A 72 -8.29 -12.79 4.23
N ALA A 73 -8.54 -13.15 5.49
CA ALA A 73 -9.89 -13.34 6.02
C ALA A 73 -10.68 -12.02 6.04
N LYS A 74 -10.09 -10.91 6.51
CA LYS A 74 -10.75 -9.59 6.51
C LYS A 74 -11.03 -9.08 5.10
N SER A 75 -10.14 -9.34 4.13
CA SER A 75 -10.34 -9.02 2.72
C SER A 75 -11.45 -9.86 2.09
N ILE A 76 -11.50 -11.17 2.37
CA ILE A 76 -12.58 -12.05 1.91
C ILE A 76 -13.92 -11.61 2.53
N LEU A 77 -13.95 -11.32 3.83
CA LEU A 77 -15.16 -10.93 4.53
C LEU A 77 -15.68 -9.57 4.04
N ASN A 78 -14.80 -8.58 3.84
CA ASN A 78 -15.17 -7.31 3.22
C ASN A 78 -15.71 -7.50 1.78
N LYS A 79 -15.12 -8.41 1.00
CA LYS A 79 -15.66 -8.75 -0.33
C LYS A 79 -17.02 -9.41 -0.26
N MET A 80 -17.25 -10.29 0.72
CA MET A 80 -18.55 -10.95 0.93
C MET A 80 -19.63 -9.96 1.34
N VAL A 81 -19.33 -9.05 2.28
CA VAL A 81 -20.27 -8.01 2.73
C VAL A 81 -20.61 -7.04 1.60
N ASN A 82 -19.60 -6.55 0.87
CA ASN A 82 -19.85 -5.64 -0.26
C ASN A 82 -20.53 -6.32 -1.46
N ASN A 83 -20.41 -7.66 -1.58
CA ASN A 83 -21.18 -8.47 -2.52
C ASN A 83 -22.53 -8.93 -1.95
N TYR A 84 -22.97 -8.45 -0.79
CA TYR A 84 -24.31 -8.70 -0.27
C TYR A 84 -25.22 -7.47 -0.41
N ASP A 85 -24.65 -6.31 -0.70
CA ASP A 85 -25.35 -5.04 -0.90
C ASP A 85 -25.80 -4.79 -2.37
N TRP A 86 -26.10 -5.86 -3.13
CA TRP A 86 -26.79 -5.78 -4.43
C TRP A 86 -28.09 -6.58 -4.44
#